data_AF-A0A9D8WMT3-F1
#
_entry.id   AF-A0A9D8WMT3-F1
#
_cell.length_a   1.000
_cell.length_b   1.000
_cell.length_c   1.000
_cell.angle_alpha   90.00
_cell.angle_beta   90.00
_cell.angle_gamma   90.00
#
_symmetry.space_group_name_H-M   'P 1'
#
loop_
_entity.id
_entity.type
_entity.pdbx_description
1 polymer ?
#
loop_
_entity_poly.entity_id
_entity_poly.type
_entity_poly.pdbx_seq_one_letter_code
_entity_poly.pdbx_strand_id
1 'polypeptide(L)'
;MVKRVYLFSLFLLLMTGVRAQVQVDVKLDSLQLFIGQQTDLTLSVTIDAKQKLVMPDIKKGQELIPDIEVVTIGKPDTAILNDGKRLTVSQAYTITAWDSAFYYLPPMQVTVDGKKYDSKSLALKVYTVDVDTLHLDQYFPPNGIMELPFLWEEWQMVTLGSLLFLLMLVCIGVLYYHVKHGKPIVRFIRRKKKLPPHQVAMDEIERIKSERKWTEEDSKEYYTLLTDTLRNYIRDRYGFNAMEMTSSEIIERLIAENNQEALDELREIFRTADLVKFAKYSTLINENDANLVAAVEYVNQTKIEPDPNAKPEPEVIKETDQKRLTQVKIMRVAIGVLIVLSVALLAWIIWRSTNLLM
;
A
#
# COMPACT_ATOMS: atom_id res chain seq x y z
N MET A 1 22.84 121.67 45.44
CA MET A 1 22.10 120.89 44.40
C MET A 1 22.91 119.71 43.84
N VAL A 2 24.23 119.84 43.70
CA VAL A 2 25.12 118.86 43.04
C VAL A 2 25.25 117.50 43.76
N LYS A 3 25.28 117.42 45.10
CA LYS A 3 25.39 116.14 45.84
C LYS A 3 24.17 115.20 45.70
N ARG A 4 22.96 115.73 45.48
CA ARG A 4 21.75 114.89 45.28
C ARG A 4 21.70 114.27 43.88
N VAL A 5 22.33 114.90 42.88
CA VAL A 5 22.40 114.38 41.50
C VAL A 5 23.32 113.15 41.43
N TYR A 6 24.46 113.15 42.13
CA TYR A 6 25.36 111.99 42.19
C TYR A 6 24.78 110.80 42.98
N LEU A 7 23.99 111.07 44.02
CA LEU A 7 23.31 109.99 44.76
C LEU A 7 22.20 109.34 43.92
N PHE A 8 21.50 110.14 43.10
CA PHE A 8 20.48 109.64 42.18
C PHE A 8 21.08 108.89 40.98
N SER A 9 22.25 109.32 40.46
CA SER A 9 22.94 108.59 39.40
C SER A 9 23.54 107.26 39.89
N LEU A 10 24.00 107.19 41.14
CA LEU A 10 24.49 105.95 41.75
C LEU A 10 23.35 104.96 42.01
N PHE A 11 22.18 105.44 42.45
CA PHE A 11 20.99 104.61 42.64
C PHE A 11 20.40 104.09 41.31
N LEU A 12 20.47 104.90 40.24
CA LEU A 12 20.00 104.49 38.91
C LEU A 12 20.93 103.44 38.26
N LEU A 13 22.24 103.46 38.56
CA LEU A 13 23.20 102.45 38.07
C LEU A 13 23.02 101.09 38.78
N LEU A 14 22.58 101.09 40.05
CA LEU A 14 22.22 99.90 40.82
C LEU A 14 20.88 99.26 40.42
N MET A 15 20.06 99.92 39.59
CA MET A 15 18.80 99.41 39.04
C MET A 15 18.96 98.72 37.68
N THR A 16 20.18 98.33 37.30
CA THR A 16 20.38 97.40 36.21
C THR A 16 19.94 96.01 36.66
N GLY A 17 18.67 95.68 36.39
CA GLY A 17 18.08 94.40 36.73
C GLY A 17 18.97 93.25 36.24
N VAL A 18 19.37 92.39 37.18
CA VAL A 18 20.04 91.13 36.89
C VAL A 18 19.08 90.33 36.00
N ARG A 19 19.34 90.29 34.68
CA ARG A 19 18.65 89.34 33.81
C ARG A 19 19.08 87.95 34.23
N ALA A 20 18.10 87.12 34.59
CA ALA A 20 18.36 85.74 34.96
C ALA A 20 19.04 85.04 33.77
N GLN A 21 20.20 84.42 34.02
CA GLN A 21 20.97 83.76 32.99
C GLN A 21 20.24 82.51 32.50
N VAL A 22 20.24 82.29 31.17
CA VAL A 22 19.81 81.03 30.54
C VAL A 22 20.71 79.92 31.06
N GLN A 23 20.10 78.87 31.61
CA GLN A 23 20.83 77.72 32.14
C GLN A 23 20.51 76.48 31.32
N VAL A 24 21.54 75.89 30.72
CA VAL A 24 21.46 74.63 30.00
C VAL A 24 22.17 73.58 30.85
N ASP A 25 21.41 72.61 31.35
CA ASP A 25 21.95 71.48 32.11
C ASP A 25 21.66 70.19 31.34
N VAL A 26 22.59 69.24 31.43
CA VAL A 26 22.43 67.92 30.82
C VAL A 26 22.84 66.88 31.84
N LYS A 27 22.03 65.84 31.96
CA LYS A 27 22.22 64.75 32.91
C LYS A 27 22.08 63.42 32.19
N LEU A 28 22.88 62.47 32.63
CA LEU A 28 22.80 61.10 32.19
C LEU A 28 22.35 60.25 33.38
N ASP A 29 21.33 59.43 33.19
CA ASP A 29 20.76 58.62 34.26
C ASP A 29 21.75 57.55 34.76
N SER A 30 22.54 56.98 33.84
CA SER A 30 23.64 56.06 34.15
C SER A 30 24.92 56.46 33.43
N LEU A 31 25.98 56.75 34.19
CA LEU A 31 27.32 57.06 33.66
C LEU A 31 28.07 55.80 33.15
N GLN A 32 27.51 54.62 33.42
CA GLN A 32 28.08 53.32 33.11
C GLN A 32 26.98 52.41 32.56
N LEU A 33 27.25 51.71 31.46
CA LEU A 33 26.31 50.73 30.88
C LEU A 33 27.05 49.61 30.15
N PHE A 34 26.39 48.48 29.93
CA PHE A 34 26.92 47.40 29.08
C PHE A 34 26.59 47.64 27.60
N ILE A 35 27.39 47.10 26.67
CA ILE A 35 27.09 47.16 25.23
C ILE A 35 25.64 46.74 24.97
N GLY A 36 24.88 47.55 24.22
CA GLY A 36 23.47 47.34 23.90
C GLY A 36 22.47 47.75 25.00
N GLN A 37 22.93 48.16 26.19
CA GLN A 37 22.08 48.72 27.23
C GLN A 37 21.72 50.18 26.91
N GLN A 38 20.50 50.58 27.26
CA GLN A 38 19.99 51.93 27.03
C GLN A 38 20.05 52.77 28.30
N THR A 39 20.36 54.05 28.15
CA THR A 39 20.28 55.07 29.22
C THR A 39 19.66 56.35 28.69
N ASP A 40 18.99 57.10 29.55
CA ASP A 40 18.41 58.37 29.19
C ASP A 40 19.38 59.54 29.43
N LEU A 41 19.54 60.37 28.40
CA LEU A 41 20.25 61.64 28.42
C LEU A 41 19.21 62.76 28.48
N THR A 42 19.05 63.37 29.64
CA THR A 42 18.06 64.41 29.88
C THR A 42 18.68 65.79 29.72
N LEU A 43 18.25 66.52 28.68
CA LEU A 43 18.58 67.93 28.47
C LEU A 43 17.52 68.80 29.15
N SER A 44 17.94 69.70 30.04
CA SER A 44 17.07 70.64 30.73
C SER A 44 17.51 72.08 30.48
N VAL A 45 16.62 72.88 29.90
CA VAL A 45 16.89 74.27 29.53
C VAL A 45 15.97 75.20 30.31
N THR A 46 16.54 76.06 31.15
CA THR A 46 15.78 77.04 31.94
C THR A 46 15.92 78.44 31.35
N ILE A 47 14.81 79.00 30.88
CA ILE A 47 14.69 80.30 30.20
C ILE A 47 13.64 81.20 30.87
N ASP A 48 13.62 82.48 30.53
CA ASP A 48 12.52 83.36 30.91
C ASP A 48 11.28 83.05 30.05
N ALA A 49 10.07 83.15 30.63
CA ALA A 49 8.83 82.69 29.99
C ALA A 49 8.46 83.42 28.68
N LYS A 50 9.09 84.56 28.37
CA LYS A 50 8.87 85.33 27.15
C LYS A 50 9.83 84.98 26.01
N GLN A 51 10.81 84.11 26.26
CA GLN A 51 11.85 83.76 25.29
C GLN A 51 11.43 82.57 24.43
N LYS A 52 11.91 82.53 23.18
CA LYS A 52 11.66 81.41 22.27
C LYS A 52 12.82 80.41 22.33
N LEU A 53 12.51 79.18 22.74
CA LEU A 53 13.45 78.04 22.76
C LEU A 53 13.33 77.20 21.48
N VAL A 54 14.48 76.83 20.93
CA VAL A 54 14.62 75.81 19.88
C VAL A 54 15.56 74.72 20.40
N MET A 55 15.03 73.50 20.54
CA MET A 55 15.78 72.32 20.95
C MET A 55 16.75 71.86 19.86
N PRO A 56 17.78 71.05 20.20
CA PRO A 56 18.72 70.53 19.22
C PRO A 56 18.01 69.66 18.17
N ASP A 57 18.41 69.81 16.89
CA ASP A 57 17.90 68.98 15.79
C ASP A 57 18.63 67.63 15.77
N ILE A 58 18.21 66.74 16.69
CA ILE A 58 18.69 65.36 16.79
C ILE A 58 17.57 64.45 16.32
N LYS A 59 17.89 63.50 15.43
CA LYS A 59 16.92 62.55 14.89
C LYS A 59 17.05 61.18 15.55
N LYS A 60 15.95 60.43 15.58
CA LYS A 60 15.97 59.02 15.98
C LYS A 60 16.84 58.23 15.00
N GLY A 61 17.70 57.36 15.53
CA GLY A 61 18.68 56.59 14.76
C GLY A 61 19.90 57.38 14.30
N GLN A 62 20.04 58.64 14.74
CA GLN A 62 21.25 59.42 14.52
C GLN A 62 22.30 59.03 15.57
N GLU A 63 23.54 58.91 15.13
CA GLU A 63 24.69 58.80 16.02
C GLU A 63 25.10 60.18 16.55
N LEU A 64 25.17 60.33 17.89
CA LEU A 64 25.66 61.57 18.52
C LEU A 64 27.17 61.68 18.36
N ILE A 65 27.84 60.55 18.49
CA ILE A 65 29.24 60.26 18.22
C ILE A 65 29.31 58.82 17.69
N PRO A 66 30.41 58.39 17.04
CA PRO A 66 30.55 57.01 16.60
C PRO A 66 30.19 56.03 17.73
N ASP A 67 29.42 55.01 17.38
CA ASP A 67 28.92 53.92 18.25
C ASP A 67 27.85 54.31 19.29
N ILE A 68 27.53 55.60 19.47
CA ILE A 68 26.42 56.05 20.35
C ILE A 68 25.24 56.52 19.52
N GLU A 69 24.19 55.72 19.52
CA GLU A 69 22.96 55.95 18.76
C GLU A 69 21.82 56.45 19.65
N VAL A 70 21.03 57.39 19.13
CA VAL A 70 19.78 57.83 19.76
C VAL A 70 18.63 56.89 19.38
N VAL A 71 18.24 56.03 20.31
CA VAL A 71 17.17 55.03 20.13
C VAL A 71 15.79 55.68 20.14
N THR A 72 15.54 56.59 21.09
CA THR A 72 14.23 57.22 21.27
C THR A 72 14.39 58.66 21.71
N ILE A 73 13.48 59.52 21.26
CA ILE A 73 13.42 60.92 21.66
C ILE A 73 12.09 61.13 22.38
N GLY A 74 12.17 61.47 23.66
CA GLY A 74 11.02 61.86 24.47
C GLY A 74 10.40 63.17 23.99
N LYS A 75 9.11 63.37 24.28
CA LYS A 75 8.47 64.66 24.05
C LYS A 75 9.04 65.69 25.04
N PRO A 76 9.28 66.94 24.62
CA PRO A 76 9.72 67.99 25.54
C PRO A 76 8.60 68.27 26.55
N ASP A 77 8.95 68.25 27.83
CA ASP A 77 8.08 68.60 28.94
C ASP A 77 8.46 69.98 29.49
N THR A 78 7.48 70.76 29.96
CA THR A 78 7.69 72.15 30.40
C THR A 78 7.18 72.35 31.82
N ALA A 79 8.09 72.66 32.74
CA ALA A 79 7.79 73.05 34.10
C ALA A 79 7.84 74.58 34.24
N ILE A 80 6.86 75.16 34.93
CA ILE A 80 6.77 76.60 35.19
C ILE A 80 7.39 76.88 36.56
N LEU A 81 8.38 77.78 36.62
CA LEU A 81 9.09 78.16 37.84
C LEU A 81 8.92 79.67 38.15
N ASN A 82 9.08 80.04 39.43
CA ASN A 82 9.03 81.42 39.92
C ASN A 82 7.75 82.17 39.52
N ASP A 83 6.57 81.65 39.87
CA ASP A 83 5.26 82.26 39.58
C ASP A 83 5.06 82.66 38.11
N GLY A 84 5.43 81.77 37.17
CA GLY A 84 5.22 82.03 35.74
C GLY A 84 6.29 82.89 35.07
N LYS A 85 7.33 83.30 35.79
CA LYS A 85 8.41 84.13 35.22
C LYS A 85 9.45 83.31 34.47
N ARG A 86 9.66 82.04 34.83
CA ARG A 86 10.64 81.14 34.20
C ARG A 86 9.99 79.84 33.73
N LEU A 87 10.55 79.28 32.67
CA LEU A 87 10.18 77.97 32.13
C LEU A 87 11.41 77.09 32.10
N THR A 88 11.28 75.86 32.59
CA THR A 88 12.28 74.80 32.42
C THR A 88 11.70 73.78 31.46
N VAL A 89 12.33 73.63 30.29
CA VAL A 89 11.94 72.63 29.30
C VAL A 89 12.93 71.48 29.37
N SER A 90 12.43 70.27 29.62
CA SER A 90 13.22 69.06 29.77
C SER A 90 12.88 68.06 28.66
N GLN A 91 13.89 67.46 28.04
CA GLN A 91 13.71 66.46 26.99
C GLN A 91 14.70 65.32 27.19
N ALA A 92 14.19 64.09 27.23
CA ALA A 92 15.00 62.88 27.37
C ALA A 92 15.33 62.28 26.00
N TYR A 93 16.59 61.93 25.80
CA TYR A 93 17.10 61.22 24.64
C TYR A 93 17.63 59.86 25.11
N THR A 94 16.94 58.78 24.77
CA THR A 94 17.40 57.42 25.09
C THR A 94 18.51 57.06 24.13
N ILE A 95 19.70 56.82 24.67
CA ILE A 95 20.89 56.46 23.91
C ILE A 95 21.34 55.03 24.22
N THR A 96 21.95 54.37 23.24
CA THR A 96 22.61 53.07 23.37
C THR A 96 24.02 53.13 22.81
N ALA A 97 24.91 52.28 23.31
CA ALA A 97 26.26 52.14 22.78
C ALA A 97 26.47 50.74 22.18
N TRP A 98 27.13 50.69 21.02
CA TRP A 98 27.38 49.45 20.28
C TRP A 98 28.79 48.87 20.46
N ASP A 99 29.72 49.64 21.05
CA ASP A 99 31.07 49.18 21.38
C ASP A 99 31.50 49.59 22.80
N SER A 100 32.45 48.85 23.39
CA SER A 100 33.00 49.12 24.71
C SER A 100 34.11 50.15 24.64
N ALA A 101 33.80 51.40 24.98
CA ALA A 101 34.81 52.45 25.12
C ALA A 101 34.49 53.39 26.27
N PHE A 102 35.40 54.34 26.50
CA PHE A 102 35.10 55.51 27.31
C PHE A 102 34.77 56.66 26.37
N TYR A 103 33.49 57.01 26.32
CA TYR A 103 32.95 58.00 25.40
C TYR A 103 32.82 59.36 26.05
N TYR A 104 33.19 60.39 25.31
CA TYR A 104 32.98 61.78 25.70
C TYR A 104 31.86 62.37 24.86
N LEU A 105 30.70 62.58 25.48
CA LEU A 105 29.52 63.15 24.84
C LEU A 105 29.74 64.66 24.63
N PRO A 106 29.65 65.15 23.38
CA PRO A 106 29.84 66.56 23.10
C PRO A 106 28.70 67.39 23.72
N PRO A 107 28.98 68.66 24.09
CA PRO A 107 27.94 69.60 24.48
C PRO A 107 26.81 69.67 23.45
N MET A 108 25.59 69.45 23.92
CA MET A 108 24.39 69.71 23.12
C MET A 108 24.12 71.21 23.05
N GLN A 109 23.90 71.73 21.84
CA GLN A 109 23.68 73.14 21.55
C GLN A 109 22.18 73.44 21.43
N VAL A 110 21.70 74.42 22.19
CA VAL A 110 20.32 74.93 22.16
C VAL A 110 20.30 76.38 21.72
N THR A 111 19.22 76.81 21.07
CA THR A 111 19.08 78.22 20.62
C THR A 111 17.94 78.90 21.38
N VAL A 112 18.26 80.01 22.05
CA VAL A 112 17.28 80.85 22.78
C VAL A 112 17.32 82.26 22.20
N ASP A 113 16.20 82.75 21.68
CA ASP A 113 16.07 84.06 21.01
C ASP A 113 17.19 84.34 19.97
N GLY A 114 17.59 83.29 19.22
CA GLY A 114 18.64 83.37 18.19
C GLY A 114 20.08 83.30 18.71
N LYS A 115 20.30 83.19 20.03
CA LYS A 115 21.63 82.96 20.63
C LYS A 115 21.83 81.49 20.96
N LYS A 116 23.01 80.96 20.63
CA LYS A 116 23.39 79.56 20.89
C LYS A 116 23.99 79.43 22.29
N TYR A 117 23.55 78.40 23.02
CA TYR A 117 24.05 78.02 24.33
C TYR A 117 24.41 76.54 24.31
N ASP A 118 25.58 76.21 24.85
CA ASP A 118 26.05 74.83 24.92
C ASP A 118 25.86 74.28 26.33
N SER A 119 25.48 73.01 26.43
CA SER A 119 25.41 72.27 27.69
C SER A 119 26.80 71.85 28.18
N LYS A 120 26.86 71.17 29.33
CA LYS A 120 28.11 70.53 29.80
C LYS A 120 28.39 69.29 28.97
N SER A 121 29.66 68.96 28.80
CA SER A 121 30.06 67.65 28.30
C SER A 121 29.88 66.59 29.39
N LEU A 122 29.56 65.37 28.96
CA LEU A 122 29.41 64.22 29.85
C LEU A 122 30.32 63.10 29.38
N ALA A 123 30.72 62.24 30.31
CA ALA A 123 31.49 61.05 30.00
C ALA A 123 30.65 59.80 30.31
N LEU A 124 30.67 58.83 29.39
CA LEU A 124 29.97 57.56 29.50
C LEU A 124 30.98 56.43 29.37
N LYS A 125 31.00 55.51 30.34
CA LYS A 125 31.83 54.30 30.29
C LYS A 125 30.97 53.11 29.86
N VAL A 126 31.37 52.46 28.77
CA VAL A 126 30.69 51.27 28.26
C VAL A 126 31.53 50.04 28.57
N TYR A 127 30.89 49.05 29.19
CA TYR A 127 31.49 47.76 29.52
C TYR A 127 31.05 46.69 28.52
N THR A 128 31.93 45.75 28.24
CA THR A 128 31.55 44.50 27.57
C THR A 128 31.17 43.44 28.60
N VAL A 129 30.55 42.36 28.15
CA VAL A 129 30.26 41.19 28.97
C VAL A 129 31.45 40.23 28.88
N ASP A 130 31.93 39.75 30.02
CA ASP A 130 33.00 38.76 30.06
C ASP A 130 32.49 37.43 29.48
N VAL A 131 33.22 36.91 28.48
CA VAL A 131 32.94 35.60 27.88
C VAL A 131 33.90 34.59 28.49
N ASP A 132 33.37 33.45 28.98
CA ASP A 132 34.21 32.36 29.47
C ASP A 132 34.93 31.70 28.28
N THR A 133 36.25 31.93 28.22
CA THR A 133 37.14 31.35 27.21
C THR A 133 37.91 30.13 27.71
N LEU A 134 37.70 29.72 28.98
CA LEU A 134 38.41 28.60 29.59
C LEU A 134 37.62 27.29 29.47
N HIS A 135 36.29 27.37 29.44
CA HIS A 135 35.40 26.18 29.40
C HIS A 135 34.52 26.14 28.14
N LEU A 136 35.12 26.28 26.95
CA LEU A 136 34.37 26.22 25.68
C LEU A 136 33.62 24.89 25.48
N ASP A 137 34.10 23.81 26.08
CA ASP A 137 33.53 22.46 26.01
C ASP A 137 32.18 22.31 26.72
N GLN A 138 31.78 23.28 27.55
CA GLN A 138 30.49 23.28 28.24
C GLN A 138 29.36 23.95 27.44
N TYR A 139 29.70 24.62 26.33
CA TYR A 139 28.72 25.28 25.47
C TYR A 139 28.29 24.36 24.33
N PHE A 140 27.16 23.68 24.52
CA PHE A 140 26.57 22.83 23.49
C PHE A 140 25.68 23.65 22.54
N PRO A 141 25.73 23.40 21.21
CA PRO A 141 24.77 23.97 20.29
C PRO A 141 23.35 23.48 20.62
N PRO A 142 22.30 24.17 20.13
CA PRO A 142 20.94 23.66 20.22
C PRO A 142 20.86 22.23 19.70
N ASN A 143 20.23 21.34 20.46
CA ASN A 143 20.04 19.96 20.04
C ASN A 143 19.30 19.92 18.70
N GLY A 144 19.84 19.18 17.73
CA GLY A 144 19.20 18.96 16.43
C GLY A 144 17.96 18.07 16.54
N ILE A 145 17.27 17.92 15.41
CA ILE A 145 16.16 16.97 15.30
C ILE A 145 16.78 15.57 15.18
N MET A 146 16.38 14.66 16.06
CA MET A 146 16.80 13.26 15.98
C MET A 146 15.91 12.54 14.97
N GLU A 147 16.46 12.18 13.81
CA GLU A 147 15.77 11.33 12.83
C GLU A 147 15.78 9.89 13.33
N LEU A 148 14.60 9.34 13.63
CA LEU A 148 14.47 7.93 13.96
C LEU A 148 14.56 7.12 12.65
N PRO A 149 15.59 6.26 12.46
CA PRO A 149 15.72 5.52 11.22
C PRO A 149 14.56 4.53 11.06
N PHE A 150 14.01 4.43 9.84
CA PHE A 150 12.98 3.43 9.55
C PHE A 150 13.57 2.02 9.61
N LEU A 151 13.13 1.20 10.58
CA LEU A 151 13.55 -0.20 10.72
C LEU A 151 12.62 -1.12 9.94
N TRP A 152 13.06 -1.59 8.76
CA TRP A 152 12.32 -2.56 7.94
C TRP A 152 11.96 -3.85 8.68
N GLU A 153 12.78 -4.27 9.63
CA GLU A 153 12.59 -5.48 10.44
C GLU A 153 11.28 -5.43 11.23
N GLU A 154 10.89 -4.26 11.74
CA GLU A 154 9.65 -4.08 12.50
C GLU A 154 8.41 -4.23 11.63
N TRP A 155 8.52 -3.86 10.34
CA TRP A 155 7.43 -3.89 9.37
C TRP A 155 7.31 -5.23 8.64
N GLN A 156 8.31 -6.10 8.72
CA GLN A 156 8.36 -7.37 7.98
C GLN A 156 7.16 -8.28 8.27
N MET A 157 6.68 -8.32 9.51
CA MET A 157 5.50 -9.12 9.87
C MET A 157 4.20 -8.56 9.28
N VAL A 158 4.08 -7.23 9.23
CA VAL A 158 2.90 -6.54 8.67
C VAL A 158 2.85 -6.68 7.15
N THR A 159 4.01 -6.58 6.48
CA THR A 159 4.11 -6.74 5.02
C THR A 159 3.83 -8.19 4.60
N LEU A 160 4.40 -9.18 5.30
CA LEU A 160 4.13 -10.59 5.03
C LEU A 160 2.68 -10.97 5.32
N GLY A 161 2.10 -10.45 6.43
CA GLY A 161 0.69 -10.63 6.75
C GLY A 161 -0.23 -10.06 5.65
N SER A 162 0.10 -8.89 5.11
CA SER A 162 -0.65 -8.28 4.00
C SER A 162 -0.59 -9.10 2.71
N LEU A 163 0.55 -9.72 2.42
CA LEU A 163 0.69 -10.63 1.28
C LEU A 163 -0.14 -11.92 1.47
N LEU A 164 -0.15 -12.48 2.68
CA LEU A 164 -0.97 -13.64 3.03
C LEU A 164 -2.46 -13.31 2.91
N PHE A 165 -2.88 -12.12 3.34
CA PHE A 165 -4.25 -11.64 3.19
C PHE A 165 -4.69 -11.61 1.71
N LEU A 166 -3.84 -11.07 0.83
CA LEU A 166 -4.09 -11.04 -0.61
C LEU A 166 -4.26 -12.46 -1.17
N LEU A 167 -3.40 -13.39 -0.78
CA LEU A 167 -3.45 -14.79 -1.21
C LEU A 167 -4.77 -15.46 -0.76
N MET A 168 -5.22 -15.21 0.48
CA MET A 168 -6.52 -15.68 0.95
C MET A 168 -7.68 -15.16 0.11
N LEU A 169 -7.68 -13.88 -0.27
CA LEU A 169 -8.73 -13.31 -1.13
C LEU A 169 -8.78 -13.99 -2.50
N VAL A 170 -7.61 -14.28 -3.09
CA VAL A 170 -7.51 -15.03 -4.35
C VAL A 170 -8.07 -16.44 -4.18
N CYS A 171 -7.68 -17.16 -3.13
CA CYS A 171 -8.21 -18.50 -2.83
C CYS A 171 -9.74 -18.50 -2.64
N ILE A 172 -10.28 -17.53 -1.91
CA ILE A 172 -11.73 -17.36 -1.73
C ILE A 172 -12.41 -17.12 -3.09
N GLY A 173 -11.86 -16.25 -3.93
CA GLY A 173 -12.39 -15.97 -5.26
C GLY A 173 -12.42 -17.20 -6.18
N VAL A 174 -11.33 -17.98 -6.18
CA VAL A 174 -11.25 -19.23 -6.96
C VAL A 174 -12.25 -20.26 -6.45
N LEU A 175 -12.31 -20.50 -5.13
CA LEU A 175 -13.28 -21.44 -4.54
C LEU A 175 -14.72 -21.02 -4.83
N TYR A 176 -15.03 -19.72 -4.71
CA TYR A 176 -16.34 -19.18 -5.04
C TYR A 176 -16.70 -19.36 -6.52
N TYR A 177 -15.75 -19.11 -7.43
CA TYR A 177 -15.92 -19.36 -8.86
C TYR A 177 -16.23 -20.84 -9.13
N HIS A 178 -15.50 -21.76 -8.50
CA HIS A 178 -15.74 -23.20 -8.63
C HIS A 178 -17.10 -23.65 -8.07
N VAL A 179 -17.54 -23.10 -6.92
CA VAL A 179 -18.89 -23.34 -6.38
C VAL A 179 -19.96 -22.86 -7.37
N LYS A 180 -19.81 -21.64 -7.89
CA LYS A 180 -20.81 -20.99 -8.76
C LYS A 180 -20.96 -21.70 -10.10
N HIS A 181 -19.84 -22.10 -10.72
CA HIS A 181 -19.84 -22.73 -12.04
C HIS A 181 -19.95 -24.25 -12.00
N GLY A 182 -20.01 -24.85 -10.81
CA GLY A 182 -20.26 -26.29 -10.62
C GLY A 182 -19.24 -27.22 -11.28
N LYS A 183 -18.07 -26.69 -11.66
CA LYS A 183 -16.97 -27.42 -12.30
C LYS A 183 -16.12 -28.09 -11.21
N PRO A 184 -16.01 -29.44 -11.19
CA PRO A 184 -15.17 -30.12 -10.21
C PRO A 184 -13.71 -29.74 -10.42
N ILE A 185 -13.00 -29.48 -9.31
CA ILE A 185 -11.57 -29.10 -9.28
C ILE A 185 -10.69 -30.26 -9.80
N VAL A 186 -11.16 -31.51 -9.63
CA VAL A 186 -10.46 -32.73 -10.07
C VAL A 186 -11.33 -33.48 -11.08
N ARG A 187 -10.87 -33.57 -12.34
CA ARG A 187 -11.50 -34.42 -13.37
C ARG A 187 -11.00 -35.85 -13.20
N PHE A 188 -11.79 -36.68 -12.52
CA PHE A 188 -11.56 -38.13 -12.57
C PHE A 188 -11.95 -38.65 -13.96
N ILE A 189 -10.96 -39.10 -14.74
CA ILE A 189 -11.19 -39.76 -16.03
C ILE A 189 -11.79 -41.14 -15.73
N ARG A 190 -13.12 -41.26 -15.79
CA ARG A 190 -13.81 -42.56 -15.67
C ARG A 190 -13.61 -43.35 -16.97
N ARG A 191 -12.83 -44.44 -16.91
CA ARG A 191 -12.86 -45.46 -17.98
C ARG A 191 -14.22 -46.16 -17.92
N LYS A 192 -14.99 -46.12 -19.01
CA LYS A 192 -16.22 -46.91 -19.12
C LYS A 192 -15.86 -48.40 -19.00
N LYS A 193 -16.64 -49.16 -18.21
CA LYS A 193 -16.51 -50.62 -18.12
C LYS A 193 -16.78 -51.20 -19.52
N LYS A 194 -15.83 -51.97 -20.06
CA LYS A 194 -16.06 -52.72 -21.32
C LYS A 194 -17.10 -53.81 -21.01
N LEU A 195 -18.10 -53.94 -21.88
CA LEU A 195 -19.05 -55.05 -21.79
C LEU A 195 -18.29 -56.39 -21.94
N PRO A 196 -18.75 -57.48 -21.30
CA PRO A 196 -18.20 -58.80 -21.52
C PRO A 196 -18.21 -59.18 -23.02
N PRO A 197 -17.18 -59.88 -23.52
CA PRO A 197 -17.07 -60.23 -24.94
C PRO A 197 -18.30 -60.97 -25.51
N HIS A 198 -18.90 -61.87 -24.72
CA HIS A 198 -20.08 -62.61 -25.15
C HIS A 198 -21.32 -61.71 -25.32
N GLN A 199 -21.50 -60.69 -24.46
CA GLN A 199 -22.65 -59.78 -24.58
C GLN A 199 -22.54 -58.92 -25.84
N VAL A 200 -21.34 -58.41 -26.12
CA VAL A 200 -21.07 -57.65 -27.36
C VAL A 200 -21.35 -58.50 -28.59
N ALA A 201 -20.94 -59.77 -28.58
CA ALA A 201 -21.19 -60.70 -29.68
C ALA A 201 -22.68 -61.04 -29.84
N MET A 202 -23.40 -61.25 -28.73
CA MET A 202 -24.85 -61.53 -28.75
C MET A 202 -25.66 -60.34 -29.24
N ASP A 203 -25.35 -59.13 -28.78
CA ASP A 203 -26.01 -57.89 -29.23
C ASP A 203 -25.81 -57.70 -30.75
N GLU A 204 -24.61 -58.00 -31.25
CA GLU A 204 -24.29 -57.89 -32.67
C GLU A 204 -24.98 -58.97 -33.51
N ILE A 205 -25.02 -60.22 -33.03
CA ILE A 205 -25.76 -61.31 -33.68
C ILE A 205 -27.28 -61.02 -33.68
N GLU A 206 -27.82 -60.45 -32.61
CA GLU A 206 -29.21 -60.01 -32.55
C GLU A 206 -29.47 -58.85 -33.53
N ARG A 207 -28.52 -57.93 -33.71
CA ARG A 207 -28.60 -56.90 -34.74
C ARG A 207 -28.69 -57.51 -36.13
N ILE A 208 -27.77 -58.44 -36.46
CA ILE A 208 -27.75 -59.17 -37.74
C ILE A 208 -29.09 -59.88 -37.97
N LYS A 209 -29.66 -60.50 -36.93
CA LYS A 209 -30.99 -61.16 -37.00
C LYS A 209 -32.14 -60.17 -37.24
N SER A 210 -32.10 -59.01 -36.60
CA SER A 210 -33.15 -57.99 -36.64
C SER A 210 -33.22 -57.27 -38.00
N GLU A 211 -32.09 -57.22 -38.71
CA GLU A 211 -31.95 -56.77 -40.09
C GLU A 211 -32.59 -57.83 -41.02
N ARG A 212 -33.92 -57.96 -40.97
CA ARG A 212 -34.74 -59.02 -41.60
C ARG A 212 -34.79 -58.99 -43.14
N LYS A 213 -33.77 -58.43 -43.80
CA LYS A 213 -33.72 -58.13 -45.24
C LYS A 213 -32.65 -58.90 -46.01
N TRP A 214 -32.03 -59.93 -45.43
CA TRP A 214 -31.04 -60.73 -46.13
C TRP A 214 -31.70 -61.52 -47.27
N THR A 215 -31.50 -61.06 -48.50
CA THR A 215 -31.90 -61.77 -49.72
C THR A 215 -30.73 -62.63 -50.20
N GLU A 216 -30.95 -63.56 -51.13
CA GLU A 216 -29.88 -64.36 -51.76
C GLU A 216 -28.73 -63.48 -52.29
N GLU A 217 -29.06 -62.28 -52.79
CA GLU A 217 -28.13 -61.27 -53.30
C GLU A 217 -27.21 -60.68 -52.20
N ASP A 218 -27.64 -60.70 -50.93
CA ASP A 218 -26.92 -60.12 -49.78
C ASP A 218 -26.09 -61.14 -49.00
N SER A 219 -26.05 -62.40 -49.45
CA SER A 219 -25.37 -63.52 -48.76
C SER A 219 -23.93 -63.16 -48.38
N LYS A 220 -23.20 -62.44 -49.25
CA LYS A 220 -21.82 -62.04 -49.00
C LYS A 220 -21.69 -61.05 -47.83
N GLU A 221 -22.60 -60.10 -47.71
CA GLU A 221 -22.60 -59.12 -46.63
C GLU A 221 -22.93 -59.78 -45.29
N TYR A 222 -23.95 -60.64 -45.29
CA TYR A 222 -24.35 -61.43 -44.13
C TYR A 222 -23.19 -62.24 -43.52
N TYR A 223 -22.51 -63.07 -44.32
CA TYR A 223 -21.38 -63.86 -43.82
C TYR A 223 -20.14 -63.01 -43.50
N THR A 224 -20.03 -61.81 -44.06
CA THR A 224 -18.97 -60.88 -43.65
C THR A 224 -19.22 -60.38 -42.23
N LEU A 225 -20.42 -59.87 -41.95
CA LEU A 225 -20.82 -59.41 -40.62
C LEU A 225 -20.79 -60.54 -39.58
N LEU A 226 -21.31 -61.72 -39.92
CA LEU A 226 -21.34 -62.88 -39.02
C LEU A 226 -19.92 -63.34 -38.66
N THR A 227 -19.03 -63.50 -39.65
CA THR A 227 -17.66 -63.94 -39.39
C THR A 227 -16.83 -62.88 -38.68
N ASP A 228 -17.05 -61.59 -38.94
CA ASP A 228 -16.36 -60.51 -38.22
C ASP A 228 -16.81 -60.42 -36.76
N THR A 229 -18.10 -60.65 -36.49
CA THR A 229 -18.63 -60.75 -35.11
C THR A 229 -17.98 -61.89 -34.35
N LEU A 230 -17.90 -63.07 -34.96
CA LEU A 230 -17.24 -64.24 -34.37
C LEU A 230 -15.73 -64.02 -34.17
N ARG A 231 -15.02 -63.41 -35.13
CA ARG A 231 -13.60 -63.06 -35.00
C ARG A 231 -13.37 -62.03 -33.88
N ASN A 232 -14.22 -61.00 -33.75
CA ASN A 232 -14.15 -60.03 -32.66
C ASN A 232 -14.39 -60.69 -31.29
N TYR A 233 -15.38 -61.58 -31.20
CA TYR A 233 -15.62 -62.38 -29.99
C TYR A 233 -14.41 -63.23 -29.61
N ILE A 234 -13.84 -63.96 -30.57
CA ILE A 234 -12.67 -64.82 -30.36
C ILE A 234 -11.48 -63.98 -29.91
N ARG A 235 -11.24 -62.82 -30.53
CA ARG A 235 -10.17 -61.89 -30.12
C ARG A 235 -10.33 -61.43 -28.69
N ASP A 236 -11.52 -60.95 -28.35
CA ASP A 236 -11.75 -60.33 -27.04
C ASP A 236 -11.84 -61.37 -25.91
N ARG A 237 -12.16 -62.62 -26.24
CA ARG A 237 -12.21 -63.73 -25.28
C ARG A 237 -10.88 -64.46 -25.10
N TYR A 238 -10.23 -64.86 -26.19
CA TYR A 238 -9.02 -65.69 -26.15
C TYR A 238 -7.72 -64.87 -26.26
N GLY A 239 -7.82 -63.57 -26.53
CA GLY A 239 -6.70 -62.63 -26.44
C GLY A 239 -5.71 -62.67 -27.61
N PHE A 240 -5.99 -63.42 -28.67
CA PHE A 240 -5.19 -63.41 -29.91
C PHE A 240 -5.93 -62.70 -31.04
N ASN A 241 -5.20 -62.15 -32.02
CA ASN A 241 -5.80 -61.32 -33.07
C ASN A 241 -6.48 -62.15 -34.19
N ALA A 242 -7.69 -62.65 -33.93
CA ALA A 242 -8.44 -63.45 -34.90
C ALA A 242 -8.84 -62.70 -36.18
N MET A 243 -8.78 -61.36 -36.21
CA MET A 243 -9.09 -60.58 -37.42
C MET A 243 -7.98 -60.66 -38.48
N GLU A 244 -6.74 -60.96 -38.08
CA GLU A 244 -5.57 -61.06 -38.97
C GLU A 244 -5.23 -62.50 -39.37
N MET A 245 -6.00 -63.47 -38.88
CA MET A 245 -5.77 -64.90 -39.10
C MET A 245 -6.73 -65.45 -40.14
N THR A 246 -6.28 -66.48 -40.87
CA THR A 246 -7.17 -67.23 -41.78
C THR A 246 -8.14 -68.12 -41.00
N SER A 247 -9.27 -68.49 -41.62
CA SER A 247 -10.26 -69.37 -41.00
C SER A 247 -9.64 -70.67 -40.45
N SER A 248 -8.70 -71.27 -41.18
CA SER A 248 -8.00 -72.49 -40.78
C SER A 248 -7.08 -72.26 -39.56
N GLU A 249 -6.31 -71.18 -39.56
CA GLU A 249 -5.42 -70.83 -38.44
C GLU A 249 -6.21 -70.55 -37.15
N ILE A 250 -7.38 -69.92 -37.25
CA ILE A 250 -8.27 -69.68 -36.10
C ILE A 250 -8.73 -71.01 -35.52
N ILE A 251 -9.19 -71.94 -36.37
CA ILE A 251 -9.65 -73.25 -35.92
C ILE A 251 -8.51 -74.02 -35.26
N GLU A 252 -7.33 -74.10 -35.88
CA GLU A 252 -6.16 -74.80 -35.32
C GLU A 252 -5.77 -74.29 -33.93
N ARG A 253 -5.82 -72.96 -33.73
CA ARG A 253 -5.48 -72.35 -32.44
C ARG A 253 -6.51 -72.64 -31.36
N LEU A 254 -7.78 -72.83 -31.74
CA LEU A 254 -8.86 -73.10 -30.80
C LEU A 254 -9.01 -74.60 -30.45
N ILE A 255 -8.33 -75.52 -31.16
CA ILE A 255 -8.36 -76.97 -30.88
C ILE A 255 -7.97 -77.28 -29.43
N ALA A 256 -6.99 -76.56 -28.89
CA ALA A 256 -6.47 -76.82 -27.55
C ALA A 256 -7.38 -76.29 -26.41
N GLU A 257 -8.29 -75.36 -26.70
CA GLU A 257 -9.00 -74.55 -25.70
C GLU A 257 -10.53 -74.75 -25.71
N ASN A 258 -11.07 -75.43 -26.72
CA ASN A 258 -12.51 -75.54 -26.94
C ASN A 258 -12.97 -76.98 -27.18
N ASN A 259 -14.26 -77.25 -26.94
CA ASN A 259 -14.87 -78.54 -27.20
C ASN A 259 -14.97 -78.83 -28.70
N GLN A 260 -14.85 -80.10 -29.06
CA GLN A 260 -14.86 -80.53 -30.46
C GLN A 260 -16.16 -80.15 -31.18
N GLU A 261 -17.31 -80.27 -30.51
CA GLU A 261 -18.63 -79.89 -31.05
C GLU A 261 -18.71 -78.39 -31.40
N ALA A 262 -18.28 -77.51 -30.49
CA ALA A 262 -18.24 -76.06 -30.73
C ALA A 262 -17.31 -75.68 -31.89
N LEU A 263 -16.19 -76.40 -32.05
CA LEU A 263 -15.26 -76.18 -33.15
C LEU A 263 -15.80 -76.66 -34.49
N ASP A 264 -16.57 -77.74 -34.49
CA ASP A 264 -17.20 -78.27 -35.70
C ASP A 264 -18.27 -77.30 -36.23
N GLU A 265 -19.07 -76.72 -35.33
CA GLU A 265 -20.03 -75.65 -35.66
C GLU A 265 -19.34 -74.41 -36.25
N LEU A 266 -18.27 -73.93 -35.60
CA LEU A 266 -17.49 -72.78 -36.10
C LEU A 266 -16.84 -73.08 -37.46
N ARG A 267 -16.36 -74.31 -37.68
CA ARG A 267 -15.74 -74.73 -38.93
C ARG A 267 -16.76 -74.74 -40.07
N GLU A 268 -17.98 -75.20 -39.83
CA GLU A 268 -19.05 -75.20 -40.81
C GLU A 268 -19.45 -73.77 -41.23
N ILE A 269 -19.53 -72.85 -40.27
CA ILE A 269 -19.80 -71.43 -40.53
C ILE A 269 -18.69 -70.81 -41.38
N PHE A 270 -17.42 -71.02 -41.04
CA PHE A 270 -16.31 -70.47 -41.81
C PHE A 270 -16.21 -71.08 -43.21
N ARG A 271 -16.43 -72.39 -43.35
CA ARG A 271 -16.45 -73.05 -44.66
C ARG A 271 -17.52 -72.44 -45.56
N THR A 272 -18.72 -72.25 -45.03
CA THR A 272 -19.84 -71.65 -45.77
C THR A 272 -19.53 -70.20 -46.13
N ALA A 273 -18.99 -69.42 -45.20
CA ALA A 273 -18.58 -68.05 -45.46
C ALA A 273 -17.51 -67.95 -46.56
N ASP A 274 -16.53 -68.85 -46.57
CA ASP A 274 -15.46 -68.88 -47.59
C ASP A 274 -16.02 -69.24 -48.97
N LEU A 275 -16.98 -70.17 -49.05
CA LEU A 275 -17.69 -70.49 -50.30
C LEU A 275 -18.48 -69.29 -50.83
N VAL A 276 -19.18 -68.55 -49.96
CA VAL A 276 -19.92 -67.35 -50.36
C VAL A 276 -18.96 -66.23 -50.81
N LYS A 277 -17.85 -66.02 -50.08
CA LYS A 277 -16.89 -64.93 -50.33
C LYS A 277 -16.05 -65.15 -51.59
N PHE A 278 -15.63 -66.39 -51.86
CA PHE A 278 -14.67 -66.70 -52.92
C PHE A 278 -15.27 -67.52 -54.08
N ALA A 279 -16.23 -68.40 -53.82
CA ALA A 279 -16.81 -69.28 -54.82
C ALA A 279 -18.16 -68.80 -55.38
N LYS A 280 -18.61 -67.58 -55.00
CA LYS A 280 -19.92 -66.99 -55.39
C LYS A 280 -21.10 -67.92 -55.08
N TYR A 281 -20.99 -68.69 -54.00
CA TYR A 281 -22.07 -69.53 -53.53
C TYR A 281 -23.24 -68.67 -53.03
N SER A 282 -24.47 -68.99 -53.45
CA SER A 282 -25.69 -68.38 -52.95
C SER A 282 -26.29 -69.31 -51.89
N THR A 283 -26.44 -68.80 -50.68
CA THR A 283 -27.02 -69.55 -49.56
C THR A 283 -28.52 -69.36 -49.50
N LEU A 284 -29.24 -70.43 -49.19
CA LEU A 284 -30.67 -70.37 -48.94
C LEU A 284 -30.93 -69.75 -47.55
N ILE A 285 -32.12 -69.16 -47.38
CA ILE A 285 -32.51 -68.49 -46.11
C ILE A 285 -32.44 -69.45 -44.91
N ASN A 286 -32.80 -70.73 -45.11
CA ASN A 286 -32.72 -71.76 -44.08
C ASN A 286 -31.28 -72.07 -43.63
N GLU A 287 -30.31 -72.02 -44.54
CA GLU A 287 -28.89 -72.22 -44.22
C GLU A 287 -28.35 -71.02 -43.43
N ASN A 288 -28.79 -69.81 -43.76
CA ASN A 288 -28.42 -68.60 -43.02
C ASN A 288 -28.95 -68.64 -41.58
N ASP A 289 -30.21 -69.04 -41.41
CA ASP A 289 -30.82 -69.21 -40.08
C ASP A 289 -30.11 -70.31 -39.28
N ALA A 290 -29.77 -71.44 -39.91
CA ALA A 290 -29.01 -72.51 -39.27
C ALA A 290 -27.62 -72.06 -38.81
N ASN A 291 -26.89 -71.31 -39.66
CA ASN A 291 -25.58 -70.78 -39.34
C ASN A 291 -25.64 -69.67 -38.26
N LEU A 292 -26.73 -68.90 -38.20
CA LEU A 292 -26.95 -67.94 -37.13
C LEU A 292 -27.13 -68.65 -35.78
N VAL A 293 -27.93 -69.72 -35.76
CA VAL A 293 -28.15 -70.53 -34.55
C VAL A 293 -26.84 -71.18 -34.10
N ALA A 294 -26.06 -71.75 -35.02
CA ALA A 294 -24.74 -72.30 -34.72
C ALA A 294 -23.77 -71.22 -34.17
N ALA A 295 -23.82 -69.99 -34.68
CA ALA A 295 -23.02 -68.89 -34.15
C ALA A 295 -23.43 -68.50 -32.71
N VAL A 296 -24.74 -68.49 -32.43
CA VAL A 296 -25.27 -68.25 -31.08
C VAL A 296 -24.83 -69.36 -30.12
N GLU A 297 -24.96 -70.61 -30.56
CA GLU A 297 -24.60 -71.78 -29.77
C GLU A 297 -23.11 -71.80 -29.46
N TYR A 298 -22.25 -71.53 -30.46
CA TYR A 298 -20.81 -71.38 -30.26
C TYR A 298 -20.48 -70.32 -29.19
N VAL A 299 -21.08 -69.13 -29.23
CA VAL A 299 -20.82 -68.09 -28.22
C VAL A 299 -21.32 -68.55 -26.84
N ASN A 300 -22.47 -69.22 -26.76
CA ASN A 300 -23.08 -69.67 -25.51
C ASN A 300 -22.33 -70.81 -24.84
N GLN A 301 -21.92 -71.83 -25.60
CA GLN A 301 -21.13 -72.96 -25.09
C GLN A 301 -19.77 -72.51 -24.58
N THR A 302 -19.26 -71.43 -25.16
CA THR A 302 -17.90 -70.99 -24.91
C THR A 302 -17.84 -69.76 -23.99
N LYS A 303 -18.97 -69.18 -23.59
CA LYS A 303 -18.99 -68.03 -22.68
C LYS A 303 -18.28 -68.38 -21.36
N ILE A 304 -17.51 -67.43 -20.84
CA ILE A 304 -17.00 -67.51 -19.47
C ILE A 304 -18.07 -66.89 -18.57
N GLU A 305 -18.71 -67.71 -17.75
CA GLU A 305 -19.65 -67.20 -16.76
C GLU A 305 -18.88 -66.40 -15.69
N PRO A 306 -19.32 -65.16 -15.39
CA PRO A 306 -18.70 -64.38 -14.31
C PRO A 306 -18.93 -65.09 -12.97
N ASP A 307 -17.87 -65.23 -12.17
CA ASP A 307 -17.90 -65.81 -10.82
C ASP A 307 -19.10 -65.25 -10.01
N PRO A 308 -20.00 -66.09 -9.49
CA PRO A 308 -21.16 -65.65 -8.69
C PRO A 308 -20.79 -64.91 -7.39
N ASN A 309 -19.51 -64.92 -6.99
CA ASN A 309 -18.99 -64.16 -5.85
C ASN A 309 -18.40 -62.78 -6.21
N ALA A 310 -18.38 -62.43 -7.50
CA ALA A 310 -18.02 -61.07 -7.93
C ALA A 310 -19.18 -60.12 -7.60
N LYS A 311 -19.06 -59.42 -6.47
CA LYS A 311 -20.01 -58.38 -6.03
C LYS A 311 -20.39 -57.50 -7.23
N PRO A 312 -21.69 -57.36 -7.56
CA PRO A 312 -22.10 -56.34 -8.50
C PRO A 312 -21.71 -54.98 -7.90
N GLU A 313 -20.71 -54.33 -8.48
CA GLU A 313 -20.38 -52.95 -8.13
C GLU A 313 -21.64 -52.11 -8.37
N PRO A 314 -22.20 -51.48 -7.32
CA PRO A 314 -23.47 -50.78 -7.42
C PRO A 314 -23.38 -49.65 -8.43
N GLU A 315 -24.47 -49.45 -9.18
CA GLU A 315 -24.65 -48.36 -10.15
C GLU A 315 -24.26 -47.01 -9.54
N VAL A 316 -23.09 -46.49 -9.96
CA VAL A 316 -22.39 -45.30 -9.44
C VAL A 316 -23.17 -43.99 -9.65
N ILE A 317 -24.37 -44.04 -10.22
CA ILE A 317 -25.10 -42.84 -10.66
C ILE A 317 -25.70 -42.07 -9.46
N LYS A 318 -26.20 -42.74 -8.41
CA LYS A 318 -26.74 -42.06 -7.20
C LYS A 318 -25.67 -41.61 -6.19
N GLU A 319 -24.56 -42.34 -6.07
CA GLU A 319 -23.44 -41.90 -5.22
C GLU A 319 -22.75 -40.64 -5.77
N THR A 320 -22.74 -40.45 -7.10
CA THR A 320 -22.04 -39.31 -7.73
C THR A 320 -22.66 -37.97 -7.33
N ASP A 321 -23.99 -37.88 -7.27
CA ASP A 321 -24.68 -36.65 -6.88
C ASP A 321 -24.56 -36.37 -5.38
N GLN A 322 -24.67 -37.40 -4.52
CA GLN A 322 -24.43 -37.23 -3.09
C GLN A 322 -22.99 -36.80 -2.80
N LYS A 323 -21.99 -37.40 -3.45
CA LYS A 323 -20.58 -37.01 -3.30
C LYS A 323 -20.35 -35.58 -3.80
N ARG A 324 -20.96 -35.17 -4.91
CA ARG A 324 -20.89 -33.79 -5.43
C ARG A 324 -21.53 -32.79 -4.48
N LEU A 325 -22.73 -33.08 -3.95
CA LEU A 325 -23.41 -32.23 -2.98
C LEU A 325 -22.59 -32.09 -1.69
N THR A 326 -21.96 -33.18 -1.23
CA THR A 326 -21.07 -33.19 -0.07
C THR A 326 -19.82 -32.35 -0.33
N GLN A 327 -19.21 -32.47 -1.50
CA GLN A 327 -18.08 -31.63 -1.92
C GLN A 327 -18.43 -30.13 -1.97
N VAL A 328 -19.60 -29.77 -2.51
CA VAL A 328 -20.05 -28.37 -2.54
C VAL A 328 -20.34 -27.85 -1.14
N LYS A 329 -20.93 -28.66 -0.24
CA LYS A 329 -21.12 -28.29 1.17
C LYS A 329 -19.77 -28.06 1.87
N ILE A 330 -18.82 -28.96 1.71
CA ILE A 330 -17.45 -28.82 2.26
C ILE A 330 -16.79 -27.55 1.72
N MET A 331 -16.90 -27.29 0.42
CA MET A 331 -16.32 -26.10 -0.21
C MET A 331 -16.96 -24.81 0.31
N ARG A 332 -18.28 -24.77 0.57
CA ARG A 332 -18.95 -23.62 1.19
C ARG A 332 -18.50 -23.40 2.63
N VAL A 333 -18.36 -24.47 3.42
CA VAL A 333 -17.83 -24.38 4.79
C VAL A 333 -16.38 -23.88 4.77
N ALA A 334 -15.55 -24.39 3.86
CA ALA A 334 -14.16 -23.96 3.69
C ALA A 334 -14.06 -22.47 3.32
N ILE A 335 -14.92 -21.97 2.42
CA ILE A 335 -15.01 -20.53 2.11
C ILE A 335 -15.39 -19.74 3.37
N GLY A 336 -16.39 -20.19 4.14
CA GLY A 336 -16.78 -19.53 5.39
C GLY A 336 -15.64 -19.43 6.39
N VAL A 337 -14.90 -20.52 6.60
CA VAL A 337 -13.72 -20.56 7.48
C VAL A 337 -12.61 -19.63 6.98
N LEU A 338 -12.33 -19.64 5.67
CA LEU A 338 -11.35 -18.72 5.07
C LEU A 338 -11.75 -17.25 5.24
N ILE A 339 -13.05 -16.91 5.13
CA ILE A 339 -13.51 -15.53 5.35
C ILE A 339 -13.30 -15.11 6.81
N VAL A 340 -13.61 -15.97 7.78
CA VAL A 340 -13.40 -15.67 9.21
C VAL A 340 -11.91 -15.47 9.51
N LEU A 341 -11.06 -16.35 8.98
CA LEU A 341 -9.60 -16.24 9.13
C LEU A 341 -9.04 -14.98 8.48
N SER A 342 -9.56 -14.56 7.31
CA SER A 342 -9.06 -13.37 6.62
C SER A 342 -9.43 -12.10 7.36
N VAL A 343 -10.63 -12.03 7.93
CA VAL A 343 -11.06 -10.92 8.80
C VAL A 343 -10.21 -10.84 10.07
N ALA A 344 -9.94 -11.98 10.71
CA ALA A 344 -9.09 -12.01 11.91
C ALA A 344 -7.65 -11.55 11.62
N LEU A 345 -7.09 -11.99 10.49
CA LEU A 345 -5.78 -11.56 10.02
C LEU A 345 -5.74 -10.05 9.73
N LEU A 346 -6.77 -9.51 9.07
CA LEU A 346 -6.86 -8.07 8.79
C LEU A 346 -6.94 -7.25 10.08
N ALA A 347 -7.71 -7.69 11.08
CA ALA A 347 -7.76 -7.04 12.38
C ALA A 347 -6.38 -7.05 13.08
N TRP A 348 -5.66 -8.16 13.01
CA TRP A 348 -4.30 -8.27 13.55
C TRP A 348 -3.30 -7.34 12.84
N ILE A 349 -3.38 -7.24 11.51
CA ILE A 349 -2.55 -6.32 10.71
C ILE A 349 -2.77 -4.86 11.14
N ILE A 350 -4.03 -4.44 11.30
CA ILE A 350 -4.38 -3.07 11.74
C ILE A 350 -3.89 -2.80 13.17
N TRP A 351 -4.08 -3.75 14.07
CA TRP A 351 -3.59 -3.61 15.44
C TRP A 351 -2.06 -3.52 15.50
N ARG A 352 -1.35 -4.34 14.72
CA ARG A 352 0.12 -4.32 14.68
C ARG A 352 0.64 -3.04 14.04
N SER A 353 0.02 -2.55 12.97
CA SER A 353 0.46 -1.32 12.30
C SER A 353 0.23 -0.08 13.17
N THR A 354 -0.90 0.00 13.88
CA THR A 354 -1.16 1.10 14.83
C THR A 354 -0.14 1.11 15.97
N ASN A 355 0.24 -0.06 16.48
CA ASN A 355 1.29 -0.17 17.52
C ASN A 355 2.72 0.09 17.01
N LEU A 356 2.96 0.13 15.70
CA LEU A 356 4.24 0.54 15.12
C LEU A 356 4.29 2.04 14.79
N LEU A 357 3.12 2.69 14.70
CA LEU A 357 2.98 4.11 14.39
C LEU A 357 2.86 4.99 15.64
N MET A 358 2.33 4.45 16.74
CA MET A 358 2.42 5.01 18.09
C MET A 358 3.78 4.68 18.70
#